data_AF-A0A1I0PJ22-F1
#
_entry.id   AF-A0A1I0PJ22-F1
#
_cell.length_a   1.000
_cell.length_b   1.000
_cell.length_c   1.000
_cell.angle_alpha   90.00
_cell.angle_beta   90.00
_cell.angle_gamma   90.00
#
_symmetry.space_group_name_H-M   'P 1'
#
loop_
_entity.id
_entity.type
_entity.pdbx_description
1 polymer ?
#
loop_
_entity_poly.entity_id
_entity_poly.type
_entity_poly.pdbx_seq_one_letter_code
_entity_poly.pdbx_strand_id
1 'polypeptide(L)'
;MVIALDGSGGVVYEALGSYIDGLCSSNFLGTARGKVVLYKMGTYPLTPTKKLPFLNVFYSRGMLEITGIWNRDGKSGAFLLKMVPSGIEVREKGIIYITFRPRDGGIVLVILYGNEGLARTLKGAVMDCGRGRGKEEKILSSVSPR
;
A
#
# COMPACT_ATOMS: atom_id res chain seq x y z
N MET A 1 -34.73 -2.83 -12.37
CA MET A 1 -35.06 -1.63 -11.56
C MET A 1 -33.79 -0.82 -11.45
N VAL A 2 -33.65 0.21 -12.29
CA VAL A 2 -32.49 1.10 -12.28
C VAL A 2 -32.81 2.20 -11.27
N ILE A 3 -32.09 2.23 -10.16
CA ILE A 3 -32.15 3.36 -9.24
C ILE A 3 -31.12 4.36 -9.76
N ALA A 4 -31.61 5.45 -10.36
CA ALA A 4 -30.80 6.62 -10.60
C ALA A 4 -30.43 7.21 -9.22
N LEU A 5 -29.13 7.15 -8.89
CA LEU A 5 -28.57 7.86 -7.76
C LEU A 5 -27.85 9.09 -8.32
N ASP A 6 -28.17 10.25 -7.76
CA ASP A 6 -27.65 11.57 -8.08
C ASP A 6 -26.14 11.57 -8.39
N GLY A 7 -25.73 12.45 -9.32
CA GLY A 7 -24.47 12.40 -10.09
C GLY A 7 -23.12 12.31 -9.36
N SER A 8 -23.08 12.23 -8.03
CA SER A 8 -21.88 11.88 -7.25
C SER A 8 -21.80 10.38 -6.93
N GLY A 9 -22.92 9.67 -6.86
CA GLY A 9 -22.97 8.23 -6.58
C GLY A 9 -22.40 7.41 -7.73
N GLY A 10 -22.76 7.76 -8.97
CA GLY A 10 -22.24 7.09 -10.17
C GLY A 10 -20.72 7.10 -10.25
N VAL A 11 -20.10 8.27 -10.01
CA VAL A 11 -18.64 8.44 -10.03
C VAL A 11 -17.94 7.57 -8.98
N VAL A 12 -18.52 7.45 -7.77
CA VAL A 12 -17.95 6.61 -6.71
C VAL A 12 -18.05 5.12 -7.06
N TYR A 13 -19.21 4.67 -7.57
CA TYR A 13 -19.38 3.27 -7.98
C TYR A 13 -18.51 2.91 -9.19
N GLU A 14 -18.35 3.81 -10.16
CA GLU A 14 -17.45 3.63 -11.29
C GLU A 14 -15.98 3.57 -10.85
N ALA A 15 -15.57 4.46 -9.94
CA ALA A 15 -14.22 4.42 -9.38
C ALA A 15 -13.97 3.13 -8.57
N LEU A 16 -14.97 2.67 -7.82
CA LEU A 16 -14.90 1.42 -7.06
C LEU A 16 -14.85 0.21 -8.00
N GLY A 17 -15.70 0.17 -9.02
CA GLY A 17 -15.72 -0.88 -10.04
C GLY A 17 -14.38 -0.95 -10.77
N SER A 18 -13.87 0.18 -11.23
CA SER A 18 -12.55 0.28 -11.88
C SER A 18 -11.41 -0.20 -10.96
N TYR A 19 -11.50 0.09 -9.66
CA TYR A 19 -10.52 -0.38 -8.69
C TYR A 19 -10.62 -1.90 -8.46
N ILE A 20 -11.83 -2.45 -8.35
CA ILE A 20 -12.06 -3.90 -8.22
C ILE A 20 -11.55 -4.63 -9.46
N ASP A 21 -11.86 -4.15 -10.66
CA ASP A 21 -11.35 -4.71 -11.91
C ASP A 21 -9.82 -4.64 -11.96
N GLY A 22 -9.25 -3.52 -11.51
CA GLY A 22 -7.81 -3.36 -11.34
C GLY A 22 -7.20 -4.40 -10.38
N LEU A 23 -7.84 -4.65 -9.24
CA LEU A 23 -7.41 -5.69 -8.30
C LEU A 23 -7.53 -7.09 -8.88
N CYS A 24 -8.58 -7.39 -9.65
CA CYS A 24 -8.73 -8.67 -10.36
C CYS A 24 -7.60 -8.91 -11.37
N SER A 25 -7.03 -7.83 -11.93
CA SER A 25 -5.84 -7.90 -12.81
C SER A 25 -4.50 -7.88 -12.05
N SER A 26 -4.53 -7.85 -10.71
CA SER A 26 -3.35 -7.76 -9.86
C SER A 26 -3.04 -9.09 -9.17
N ASN A 27 -1.75 -9.39 -8.99
CA ASN A 27 -1.30 -10.56 -8.26
C ASN A 27 -1.27 -10.24 -6.76
N PHE A 28 -2.10 -10.92 -5.97
CA PHE A 28 -2.03 -10.84 -4.51
C PHE A 28 -0.78 -11.56 -4.00
N LEU A 29 0.12 -10.85 -3.32
CA LEU A 29 1.38 -11.39 -2.83
C LEU A 29 1.31 -11.83 -1.36
N GLY A 30 0.39 -11.26 -0.59
CA GLY A 30 0.16 -11.64 0.79
C GLY A 30 -0.30 -10.49 1.69
N THR A 31 -0.60 -10.86 2.93
CA THR A 31 -1.00 -9.94 4.00
C THR A 31 -0.04 -10.10 5.17
N ALA A 32 0.37 -8.98 5.77
CA ALA A 32 1.15 -8.97 7.00
C ALA A 32 0.71 -7.84 7.92
N ARG A 33 1.00 -7.97 9.21
CA ARG A 33 0.93 -6.81 10.11
C ARG A 33 2.06 -5.87 9.75
N GLY A 34 1.79 -4.57 9.70
CA GLY A 34 2.82 -3.62 9.30
C GLY A 34 2.50 -2.19 9.66
N LYS A 35 3.48 -1.32 9.38
CA LYS A 35 3.33 0.13 9.48
C LYS A 35 4.02 0.83 8.33
N VAL A 36 3.54 2.02 8.02
CA VAL A 36 4.10 2.89 7.01
C VAL A 36 4.46 4.24 7.61
N VAL A 37 5.66 4.72 7.30
CA VAL A 37 6.21 5.96 7.79
C VAL A 37 6.75 6.77 6.62
N LEU A 38 6.40 8.05 6.56
CA LEU A 38 6.99 9.02 5.64
C LEU A 38 8.09 9.80 6.36
N TYR A 39 9.30 9.77 5.81
CA TYR A 39 10.43 10.60 6.20
C TYR A 39 10.59 11.74 5.21
N LYS A 40 10.38 12.98 5.66
CA LYS A 40 10.60 14.20 4.87
C LYS A 40 11.40 15.20 5.71
N MET A 41 10.79 16.30 6.15
CA MET A 41 11.38 17.23 7.13
C MET A 41 11.24 16.73 8.59
N GLY A 42 10.64 15.56 8.76
CA GLY A 42 10.35 14.91 10.03
C GLY A 42 9.88 13.48 9.78
N THR A 43 9.40 12.84 10.84
CA THR A 43 8.87 11.46 10.79
C THR A 43 7.35 11.49 10.92
N TYR A 44 6.64 11.12 9.87
CA TYR A 44 5.19 11.16 9.79
C TYR A 44 4.61 9.74 9.65
N PRO A 45 4.01 9.16 10.70
CA PRO A 45 3.36 7.86 10.58
C PRO A 45 2.12 7.99 9.69
N LEU A 46 2.09 7.24 8.58
CA LEU A 46 0.92 7.17 7.68
C LEU A 46 -0.09 6.11 8.12
N THR A 47 0.34 5.20 9.01
CA THR A 47 -0.52 4.18 9.62
C THR A 47 -0.31 4.14 11.14
N PRO A 48 -1.24 3.54 11.91
CA PRO A 48 -1.06 3.33 13.34
C PRO A 48 0.24 2.59 13.68
N THR A 49 0.96 3.07 14.70
CA THR A 49 2.26 2.52 15.12
C THR A 49 2.18 1.59 16.33
N LYS A 50 1.10 1.66 17.11
CA LYS A 50 0.89 0.83 18.32
C LYS A 50 0.20 -0.49 17.99
N LYS A 51 -1.02 -0.43 17.44
CA LYS A 51 -1.75 -1.60 16.93
C LYS A 51 -1.61 -1.62 15.41
N LEU A 52 -0.61 -2.35 14.94
CA LEU A 52 -0.26 -2.43 13.53
C LEU A 52 -1.46 -2.91 12.70
N PRO A 53 -1.92 -2.18 11.66
CA PRO A 53 -2.93 -2.70 10.75
C PRO A 53 -2.41 -3.92 9.97
N PHE A 54 -3.35 -4.67 9.37
CA PHE A 54 -3.00 -5.58 8.29
C PHE A 54 -2.77 -4.76 7.02
N LEU A 55 -1.66 -5.02 6.36
CA LEU A 55 -1.31 -4.46 5.07
C LEU A 55 -1.34 -5.59 4.03
N ASN A 56 -2.16 -5.40 3.00
CA ASN A 56 -2.23 -6.28 1.85
C ASN A 56 -1.26 -5.76 0.79
N VAL A 57 -0.52 -6.68 0.16
CA VAL A 57 0.44 -6.35 -0.88
C VAL A 57 0.00 -7.01 -2.18
N PHE A 58 -0.12 -6.19 -3.22
CA PHE A 58 -0.42 -6.61 -4.57
C PHE A 58 0.71 -6.20 -5.50
N TYR A 59 0.89 -6.95 -6.57
CA TYR A 59 1.77 -6.60 -7.68
C TYR A 59 0.96 -6.48 -8.96
N SER A 60 1.15 -5.38 -9.68
CA SER A 60 0.50 -5.17 -10.96
C SER A 60 1.33 -4.23 -11.82
N ARG A 61 1.53 -4.61 -13.09
CA ARG A 61 2.17 -3.79 -14.13
C ARG A 61 3.51 -3.18 -13.67
N GLY A 62 4.38 -3.97 -13.03
CA GLY A 62 5.69 -3.52 -12.56
C GLY A 62 5.67 -2.63 -11.32
N MET A 63 4.55 -2.54 -10.61
CA MET A 63 4.41 -1.73 -9.39
C MET A 63 3.92 -2.58 -8.23
N LEU A 64 4.28 -2.16 -7.02
CA LEU A 64 3.65 -2.67 -5.80
C LEU A 64 2.50 -1.75 -5.40
N GLU A 65 1.40 -2.37 -4.99
CA GLU A 65 0.29 -1.71 -4.33
C GLU A 65 0.17 -2.24 -2.91
N ILE A 66 0.16 -1.34 -1.93
CA ILE A 66 0.10 -1.64 -0.51
C ILE A 66 -1.13 -0.95 0.05
N THR A 67 -2.05 -1.74 0.57
CA THR A 67 -3.32 -1.26 1.12
C THR A 67 -3.50 -1.68 2.55
N GLY A 68 -4.09 -0.82 3.36
CA GLY A 68 -4.44 -1.12 4.73
C GLY A 68 -5.73 -0.41 5.11
N ILE A 69 -6.63 -1.12 5.77
CA ILE A 69 -7.84 -0.54 6.35
C ILE A 69 -7.87 -0.98 7.81
N TRP A 70 -8.15 -0.05 8.70
CA TRP A 70 -8.33 -0.34 10.12
C TRP A 70 -9.56 0.39 10.65
N ASN A 71 -10.23 -0.29 11.58
CA ASN A 71 -11.27 0.29 12.40
C ASN A 71 -11.15 -0.36 13.79
N ARG A 72 -10.39 0.28 14.68
CA ARG A 72 -10.14 -0.20 16.05
C ARG A 72 -10.00 0.97 17.00
N ASP A 73 -10.48 0.79 18.23
CA ASP A 73 -10.37 1.77 19.33
C ASP A 73 -10.90 3.17 18.98
N GLY A 74 -12.03 3.24 18.27
CA GLY A 74 -12.63 4.50 17.85
C GLY A 74 -11.84 5.26 16.78
N LYS A 75 -10.84 4.61 16.16
CA LYS A 75 -10.07 5.16 15.04
C LYS A 75 -10.25 4.30 13.80
N SER A 76 -10.87 4.90 12.79
CA SER A 76 -10.87 4.37 11.44
C SER A 76 -9.80 5.06 10.59
N GLY A 77 -9.36 4.38 9.54
CA GLY A 77 -8.44 4.95 8.58
C GLY A 77 -8.11 3.96 7.48
N ALA A 78 -7.59 4.51 6.40
CA ALA A 78 -7.17 3.73 5.25
C ALA A 78 -5.86 4.26 4.69
N PHE A 79 -5.10 3.36 4.09
CA PHE A 79 -3.84 3.63 3.44
C PHE A 79 -3.81 2.92 2.09
N LEU A 80 -3.35 3.63 1.06
CA LEU A 80 -3.08 3.12 -0.28
C LEU A 80 -1.77 3.73 -0.77
N LEU A 81 -0.84 2.88 -1.18
CA LEU A 81 0.41 3.25 -1.84
C LEU A 81 0.58 2.38 -3.07
N LYS A 82 0.65 2.99 -4.25
CA LYS A 82 0.89 2.29 -5.51
C LYS A 82 2.03 2.96 -6.26
N MET A 83 3.19 2.31 -6.32
CA MET A 83 4.35 2.84 -7.04
C MET A 83 5.47 1.79 -7.16
N VAL A 84 6.52 2.13 -7.91
CA VAL A 84 7.73 1.33 -8.04
C VAL A 84 8.55 1.41 -6.74
N PRO A 85 8.84 0.29 -6.06
CA PRO A 85 9.76 0.27 -4.92
C PRO A 85 11.18 0.60 -5.36
N SER A 86 11.86 1.42 -4.57
CA SER A 86 13.28 1.77 -4.77
C SER A 86 14.24 0.79 -4.11
N GLY A 87 13.75 -0.10 -3.24
CA GLY A 87 14.56 -1.12 -2.58
C GLY A 87 13.76 -1.97 -1.60
N ILE A 88 14.34 -3.12 -1.25
CA ILE A 88 13.84 -4.03 -0.22
C ILE A 88 15.00 -4.54 0.63
N GLU A 89 14.82 -4.55 1.94
CA GLU A 89 15.72 -5.15 2.91
C GLU A 89 14.92 -6.14 3.77
N VAL A 90 15.47 -7.34 3.97
CA VAL A 90 14.87 -8.36 4.84
C VAL A 90 15.83 -8.55 6.00
N ARG A 91 15.34 -8.34 7.22
CA ARG A 91 16.09 -8.57 8.46
C ARG A 91 15.71 -9.91 9.08
N GLU A 92 16.45 -10.26 10.12
CA GLU A 92 16.16 -11.42 10.96
C GLU A 92 14.68 -11.47 11.37
N LYS A 93 14.16 -12.69 11.53
CA LYS A 93 12.77 -12.98 11.94
C LYS A 93 11.70 -12.53 10.94
N GLY A 94 12.04 -12.33 9.66
CA GLY A 94 11.05 -12.06 8.62
C GLY A 94 10.50 -10.63 8.63
N ILE A 95 11.25 -9.68 9.19
CA ILE A 95 10.90 -8.25 9.13
C ILE A 95 11.36 -7.70 7.77
N ILE A 96 10.41 -7.20 7.00
CA ILE A 96 10.60 -6.77 5.61
C ILE A 96 10.45 -5.25 5.55
N TYR A 97 11.46 -4.58 5.00
CA TYR A 97 11.51 -3.15 4.80
C TYR A 97 11.44 -2.88 3.31
N ILE A 98 10.41 -2.16 2.86
CA ILE A 98 10.27 -1.76 1.45
C ILE A 98 10.35 -0.24 1.39
N THR A 99 11.28 0.27 0.60
CA THR A 99 11.55 1.70 0.48
C THR A 99 10.98 2.25 -0.81
N PHE A 100 10.24 3.33 -0.71
CA PHE A 100 9.65 4.05 -1.84
C PHE A 100 10.12 5.51 -1.81
N ARG A 101 10.38 6.08 -2.98
CA ARG A 101 10.87 7.45 -3.15
C ARG A 101 9.92 8.22 -4.07
N PRO A 102 8.88 8.87 -3.52
CA PRO A 102 7.93 9.62 -4.32
C PRO A 102 8.57 10.88 -4.92
N ARG A 103 8.07 11.32 -6.08
CA ARG A 103 8.64 12.45 -6.83
C ARG A 103 8.58 13.79 -6.10
N ASP A 104 7.59 13.99 -5.24
CA ASP A 104 7.42 15.19 -4.42
C ASP A 104 8.40 15.28 -3.23
N GLY A 105 9.31 14.30 -3.13
CA GLY A 105 10.39 14.24 -2.17
C GLY A 105 10.00 13.56 -0.85
N GLY A 106 11.00 12.96 -0.22
CA GLY A 106 10.86 12.15 0.99
C GLY A 106 11.08 10.67 0.73
N ILE A 107 10.93 9.86 1.78
CA ILE A 107 11.08 8.41 1.75
C ILE A 107 9.89 7.80 2.46
N VAL A 108 9.11 6.98 1.76
CA VAL A 108 8.07 6.16 2.37
C VAL A 108 8.68 4.79 2.68
N LEU A 109 8.73 4.45 3.97
CA LEU A 109 9.21 3.18 4.46
C LEU A 109 8.03 2.33 4.91
N VAL A 110 7.83 1.20 4.25
CA VAL A 110 6.88 0.18 4.67
C VAL A 110 7.62 -0.90 5.44
N ILE A 111 7.14 -1.20 6.64
CA ILE A 111 7.68 -2.23 7.52
C ILE A 111 6.61 -3.30 7.69
N LEU A 112 6.88 -4.51 7.22
CA LEU A 112 6.00 -5.67 7.32
C LEU A 112 6.62 -6.72 8.25
N TYR A 113 5.80 -7.26 9.15
CA TYR A 113 6.16 -8.36 10.03
C TYR A 113 5.55 -9.63 9.45
N GLY A 114 6.33 -10.30 8.62
CA GLY A 114 5.94 -11.50 7.89
C GLY A 114 6.77 -12.71 8.27
N ASN A 115 6.78 -13.70 7.38
CA ASN A 115 7.66 -14.86 7.45
C ASN A 115 8.64 -14.86 6.26
N GLU A 116 9.57 -15.81 6.25
CA GLU A 116 10.56 -15.94 5.18
C GLU A 116 9.94 -16.24 3.81
N GLY A 117 8.79 -16.91 3.76
CA GLY A 117 8.03 -17.14 2.53
C GLY A 117 7.59 -15.83 1.91
N LEU A 118 6.91 -14.98 2.68
CA LEU A 118 6.49 -13.65 2.23
C LEU A 118 7.69 -12.79 1.85
N ALA A 119 8.77 -12.82 2.64
CA ALA A 119 9.99 -12.07 2.35
C ALA A 119 10.60 -12.44 0.99
N ARG A 120 10.66 -13.74 0.66
CA ARG A 120 11.15 -14.21 -0.64
C ARG A 120 10.23 -13.76 -1.79
N THR A 121 8.92 -13.90 -1.63
CA THR A 121 7.93 -13.45 -2.62
C THR A 121 8.07 -11.95 -2.90
N LEU A 122 8.13 -11.12 -1.85
CA LEU A 122 8.24 -9.67 -2.00
C LEU A 122 9.59 -9.26 -2.59
N LYS A 123 10.68 -9.97 -2.26
CA LYS A 123 11.99 -9.71 -2.89
C LYS A 123 11.94 -9.97 -4.40
N GLY A 124 11.32 -11.06 -4.83
CA GLY A 124 11.08 -11.36 -6.24
C GLY A 124 10.29 -10.26 -6.94
N ALA A 125 9.16 -9.85 -6.36
CA ALA A 125 8.32 -8.80 -6.91
C ALA A 125 9.03 -7.44 -7.01
N VAL A 126 9.78 -7.03 -5.98
CA VAL A 126 10.54 -5.76 -5.99
C VAL A 126 11.62 -5.77 -7.08
N MET A 127 12.31 -6.89 -7.28
CA MET A 127 13.30 -7.01 -8.36
C MET A 127 12.65 -6.93 -9.74
N ASP A 128 11.45 -7.50 -9.90
CA ASP A 128 10.69 -7.43 -11.15
C ASP A 128 10.17 -6.01 -11.44
N CYS A 129 9.72 -5.29 -10.40
CA CYS A 129 9.33 -3.89 -10.51
C CYS A 129 10.45 -3.01 -11.12
N GLY A 130 11.70 -3.22 -10.71
CA GLY A 130 12.85 -2.46 -11.23
C GLY A 130 13.16 -2.71 -12.71
N ARG A 131 12.61 -3.78 -13.31
CA ARG A 131 12.75 -4.11 -14.74
C ARG A 131 11.61 -3.55 -15.59
N GLY A 132 10.49 -3.17 -14.97
CA GLY A 132 9.30 -2.65 -15.64
C GLY A 132 9.28 -1.12 -15.75
N ARG A 133 8.86 -0.59 -16.91
CA ARG A 133 8.60 0.85 -17.12
C ARG A 133 7.20 1.23 -16.59
N GLY A 134 7.06 1.51 -15.30
CA GLY A 134 5.82 2.07 -14.72
C GLY A 134 5.90 3.60 -14.55
N LYS A 135 4.94 4.37 -15.09
CA LYS A 135 4.93 5.85 -15.05
C LYS A 135 3.97 6.49 -14.03
N GLU A 136 3.07 5.73 -13.42
CA GLU A 136 2.04 6.25 -12.50
C GLU A 136 2.37 5.96 -11.03
N GLU A 137 2.24 6.97 -10.17
CA GLU A 137 2.45 6.88 -8.72
C GLU A 137 1.19 7.41 -8.02
N LYS A 138 0.74 6.72 -6.96
CA LYS A 138 -0.41 7.17 -6.16
C LYS A 138 -0.17 6.88 -4.68
N ILE A 139 -0.29 7.91 -3.85
CA ILE A 139 -0.22 7.79 -2.39
C ILE A 139 -1.46 8.46 -1.81
N LEU A 140 -2.26 7.70 -1.08
CA LEU A 140 -3.42 8.21 -0.34
C LEU A 140 -3.36 7.65 1.08
N SER A 141 -3.51 8.54 2.05
CA SER A 141 -3.55 8.16 3.46
C SER A 141 -4.58 9.02 4.16
N SER A 142 -5.50 8.38 4.88
CA SER A 142 -6.41 9.07 5.78
C SER A 142 -6.17 8.58 7.20
N VAL A 143 -5.73 9.51 8.04
CA VAL A 143 -5.60 9.29 9.48
C VAL A 143 -6.40 10.41 10.12
N SER A 144 -7.50 10.08 10.79
CA SER A 144 -8.26 11.09 11.53
C SER A 144 -7.35 11.71 12.60
N PRO A 145 -7.09 13.04 12.53
CA PRO A 145 -6.39 13.74 13.61
C PRO A 145 -7.31 13.82 14.83
N ARG A 146 -6.68 13.98 16.00
CA ARG A 146 -7.39 14.39 17.22
C ARG A 146 -7.64 15.89 17.17
#